data_AF-A0A382TAC9-F1
#
_entry.id   AF-A0A382TAC9-F1
#
_cell.length_a   1.000
_cell.length_b   1.000
_cell.length_c   1.000
_cell.angle_alpha   90.00
_cell.angle_beta   90.00
_cell.angle_gamma   90.00
#
_symmetry.space_group_name_H-M   'P 1'
#
loop_
_entity.id
_entity.type
_entity.pdbx_description
1 polymer ?
#
loop_
_entity_poly.entity_id
_entity_poly.type
_entity_poly.pdbx_seq_one_letter_code
_entity_poly.pdbx_strand_id
1 'polypeptide(L)' 'VAYIRTEEVREIRNALKEQFPNLKFSVKKQHYSSIKVTIKKGDVDFSDIMRDFGYADINHYHLGQYGSHQHLLKEIDTV' A
#
# COMPACT_ATOMS: atom_id res chain seq x y z
N VAL A 1 -10.70 8.03 20.24
CA VAL A 1 -10.24 7.26 19.04
C VAL A 1 -10.66 8.03 17.81
N ALA A 2 -9.72 8.45 16.96
CA ALA A 2 -10.06 9.05 15.68
C ALA A 2 -10.57 7.93 14.76
N TYR A 3 -11.82 8.03 14.32
CA TYR A 3 -12.41 7.07 13.39
C TYR A 3 -12.02 7.45 11.98
N ILE A 4 -11.48 6.49 11.24
CA ILE A 4 -11.16 6.71 9.83
C ILE A 4 -12.45 6.83 9.03
N ARG A 5 -12.64 7.98 8.40
CA ARG A 5 -13.81 8.30 7.59
C ARG A 5 -13.69 7.71 6.19
N THR A 6 -14.82 7.54 5.52
CA THR A 6 -14.83 7.02 4.14
C THR A 6 -14.19 8.02 3.18
N GLU A 7 -14.34 9.31 3.47
CA GLU A 7 -13.78 10.43 2.74
C GLU A 7 -12.25 10.40 2.79
N GLU A 8 -11.67 10.21 3.98
CA GLU A 8 -10.21 10.08 4.17
C GLU A 8 -9.63 8.91 3.36
N VAL A 9 -10.31 7.76 3.35
CA VAL A 9 -9.91 6.60 2.51
C VAL A 9 -9.93 6.95 1.01
N ARG A 10 -10.89 7.75 0.58
CA ARG A 10 -10.99 8.20 -0.82
C ARG A 10 -9.87 9.18 -1.16
N GLU A 11 -9.54 10.10 -0.25
CA GLU A 11 -8.45 11.06 -0.41
C GLU A 11 -7.10 10.35 -0.52
N ILE A 12 -6.78 9.44 0.39
CA ILE A 12 -5.55 8.62 0.35
C ILE A 12 -5.46 7.85 -0.97
N ARG A 13 -6.57 7.23 -1.41
CA ARG A 13 -6.60 6.52 -2.70
C ARG A 13 -6.33 7.45 -3.89
N ASN A 14 -6.77 8.70 -3.85
CA ASN A 14 -6.54 9.65 -4.92
C ASN A 14 -5.09 10.14 -4.91
N ALA A 15 -4.54 10.48 -3.75
CA ALA A 15 -3.15 10.87 -3.58
C ALA A 15 -2.19 9.77 -4.08
N LEU A 16 -2.43 8.51 -3.69
CA LEU A 16 -1.64 7.37 -4.18
C LEU A 16 -1.68 7.22 -5.72
N LYS A 17 -2.83 7.47 -6.35
CA LYS A 17 -2.95 7.40 -7.81
C LYS A 17 -2.24 8.54 -8.52
N GLU A 18 -2.23 9.72 -7.92
CA GLU A 18 -1.55 10.91 -8.47
C GLU A 18 -0.04 10.77 -8.35
N GLN A 19 0.45 10.32 -7.20
CA GLN A 19 1.88 10.16 -6.93
C GLN A 19 2.49 8.94 -7.66
N PHE A 20 1.73 7.85 -7.80
CA PHE A 20 2.21 6.61 -8.44
C PHE A 20 1.27 6.21 -9.60
N PRO A 21 1.25 6.96 -10.71
CA PRO A 21 0.30 6.74 -11.81
C PRO A 21 0.52 5.40 -12.55
N ASN A 22 1.71 4.82 -12.43
CA ASN A 22 2.06 3.50 -12.92
C ASN A 22 1.48 2.35 -12.07
N LEU A 23 1.06 2.63 -10.83
CA LEU A 23 0.55 1.63 -9.90
C LEU A 23 -0.97 1.73 -9.73
N LYS A 24 -1.63 0.57 -9.70
CA LYS A 24 -3.08 0.48 -9.43
C LYS A 24 -3.32 0.10 -7.99
N PHE A 25 -3.94 0.99 -7.22
CA PHE A 25 -4.21 0.76 -5.80
C PHE A 25 -5.65 0.33 -5.51
N SER A 26 -5.78 -0.43 -4.42
CA SER A 26 -7.03 -0.61 -3.67
C SER A 26 -6.77 -0.18 -2.24
N VAL A 27 -7.55 0.78 -1.76
CA VAL A 27 -7.48 1.27 -0.39
C VAL A 27 -8.82 0.99 0.26
N LYS A 28 -8.78 0.33 1.42
CA LYS A 28 -9.98 0.04 2.20
C LYS A 28 -9.70 0.29 3.68
N LYS A 29 -10.73 0.73 4.39
CA LYS A 29 -10.70 0.72 5.85
C LYS A 29 -10.66 -0.73 6.32
N GLN A 30 -9.81 -1.01 7.30
CA GLN A 30 -9.77 -2.26 8.02
C GLN A 30 -10.11 -1.96 9.49
N HIS A 31 -11.19 -2.57 9.96
CA HIS A 31 -11.80 -2.28 11.26
C HIS A 31 -12.15 -0.79 11.44
N TYR A 32 -11.87 -0.21 12.62
CA TYR A 32 -12.25 1.16 12.98
C TYR A 32 -11.10 2.17 12.89
N SER A 33 -9.86 1.70 12.86
CA SER A 33 -8.67 2.54 13.10
C SER A 33 -7.47 2.19 12.21
N SER A 34 -7.67 1.41 11.14
CA SER A 34 -6.58 1.07 10.22
C SER A 34 -7.04 1.11 8.77
N ILE A 35 -6.07 1.26 7.87
CA ILE A 35 -6.26 1.22 6.42
C ILE A 35 -5.41 0.09 5.87
N LYS A 36 -5.98 -0.68 4.93
CA LYS A 36 -5.23 -1.64 4.13
C LYS A 36 -5.09 -1.07 2.72
N VAL A 37 -3.85 -0.83 2.33
CA VAL A 37 -3.44 -0.48 0.96
C VAL A 37 -3.02 -1.78 0.25
N THR A 38 -3.39 -1.91 -1.03
CA THR A 38 -3.02 -3.06 -1.85
C THR A 38 -2.63 -2.57 -3.24
N ILE A 39 -1.41 -2.90 -3.66
CA ILE A 39 -0.95 -2.72 -5.04
C ILE A 39 -1.51 -3.90 -5.86
N LYS A 40 -2.39 -3.61 -6.82
CA LYS A 40 -3.09 -4.62 -7.64
C LYS A 40 -2.40 -4.90 -8.96
N LYS A 41 -1.66 -3.93 -9.48
CA LYS A 41 -0.98 -3.97 -10.77
C LYS A 41 0.04 -2.85 -10.82
N GLY A 42 1.12 -3.05 -11.56
CA GLY A 42 2.14 -2.05 -11.81
C GLY A 42 3.10 -2.50 -12.90
N ASP A 43 4.10 -1.68 -13.15
CA ASP A 43 5.31 -1.97 -13.92
C ASP A 43 6.50 -2.41 -13.04
N VAL A 44 6.34 -2.32 -11.71
CA VAL A 44 7.30 -2.85 -10.73
C VAL A 44 7.12 -4.36 -10.59
N ASP A 45 8.22 -5.09 -10.73
CA ASP A 45 8.27 -6.54 -10.50
C ASP A 45 8.44 -6.83 -9.00
N PHE A 46 7.44 -7.47 -8.40
CA PHE A 46 7.45 -7.87 -6.98
C PHE A 46 7.68 -9.38 -6.79
N SER A 47 8.07 -10.11 -7.85
CA SER A 47 8.19 -11.57 -7.83
C SER A 47 9.13 -12.10 -6.74
N ASP A 48 10.13 -11.31 -6.32
CA ASP A 48 11.09 -11.62 -5.26
C ASP A 48 10.48 -11.63 -3.85
N ILE A 49 9.38 -10.91 -3.63
CA ILE A 49 8.68 -10.83 -2.32
C ILE A 49 7.32 -11.53 -2.33
N MET A 50 6.83 -11.96 -3.50
CA MET A 50 5.58 -12.70 -3.64
C MET A 50 5.65 -14.07 -2.96
N ARG A 51 4.58 -14.46 -2.27
CA ARG A 51 4.44 -15.80 -1.71
C ARG A 51 3.69 -16.70 -2.69
N ASP A 52 3.73 -18.01 -2.45
CA ASP A 52 3.08 -19.05 -3.27
C ASP A 52 1.59 -18.82 -3.56
N PHE A 53 0.92 -18.00 -2.75
CA PHE A 53 -0.50 -17.66 -2.90
C PHE A 53 -0.77 -16.46 -3.82
N GLY A 54 0.25 -15.93 -4.52
CA GLY A 54 0.10 -14.83 -5.48
C GLY A 54 -0.08 -13.45 -4.84
N TYR A 55 0.25 -13.30 -3.55
CA TYR A 55 0.32 -12.02 -2.86
C TYR A 55 1.41 -12.04 -1.78
N ALA A 56 1.83 -10.86 -1.34
CA ALA A 56 2.68 -10.64 -0.18
C ALA A 56 1.97 -9.70 0.79
N ASP A 57 1.85 -10.09 2.06
CA ASP A 57 1.46 -9.15 3.10
C ASP A 57 2.70 -8.40 3.59
N ILE A 58 2.62 -7.07 3.53
CA ILE A 58 3.69 -6.16 3.92
C ILE A 58 3.43 -5.64 5.34
N ASN A 59 4.45 -5.72 6.21
CA ASN A 59 4.41 -5.12 7.53
C ASN A 59 5.08 -3.74 7.47
N HIS A 60 4.28 -2.67 7.60
CA HIS A 60 4.76 -1.29 7.55
C HIS A 60 5.77 -0.95 8.65
N TYR A 61 5.80 -1.70 9.76
CA TYR A 61 6.82 -1.49 10.81
C TYR A 61 8.19 -2.04 10.44
N HIS A 62 8.29 -2.85 9.37
CA HIS A 62 9.51 -3.55 8.97
C HIS A 62 9.82 -3.36 7.48
N LEU A 63 9.55 -2.17 6.93
CA LEU A 63 9.76 -1.89 5.50
C LEU A 63 11.21 -2.11 5.02
N GLY A 64 12.19 -2.07 5.94
CA GLY A 64 13.59 -2.37 5.61
C GLY A 64 13.91 -3.83 5.30
N GLN A 65 12.95 -4.74 5.44
CA GLN A 65 13.13 -6.16 5.13
C GLN A 65 12.82 -6.52 3.67
N TYR A 66 12.31 -5.58 2.86
CA TYR A 66 11.86 -5.85 1.49
C TYR A 66 12.86 -5.46 0.39
N GLY A 67 14.16 -5.46 0.72
CA GLY A 67 15.23 -5.29 -0.26
C GLY A 67 15.10 -4.03 -1.11
N SER A 68 15.15 -4.19 -2.44
CA SER A 68 15.01 -3.09 -3.42
C SER A 68 13.68 -2.35 -3.33
N HIS A 69 12.63 -2.99 -2.82
CA HIS A 69 11.28 -2.40 -2.70
C HIS A 69 11.13 -1.48 -1.49
N GLN A 70 12.11 -1.45 -0.57
CA GLN A 70 12.04 -0.64 0.65
C GLN A 70 11.67 0.82 0.36
N HIS A 71 12.29 1.45 -0.64
CA HIS A 71 12.08 2.86 -0.94
C HIS A 71 10.65 3.13 -1.40
N LEU A 72 10.17 2.36 -2.38
CA LEU A 72 8.79 2.46 -2.87
C LEU A 72 7.77 2.25 -1.76
N LEU A 73 7.96 1.22 -0.93
CA LEU A 73 7.02 0.92 0.15
C LEU A 73 7.01 2.01 1.24
N LYS A 74 8.16 2.62 1.54
CA LYS A 74 8.25 3.77 2.47
C LYS A 74 7.54 4.99 1.93
N GLU A 75 7.68 5.29 0.64
CA GLU A 75 6.97 6.43 0.04
C GLU A 75 5.45 6.22 0.07
N ILE A 76 4.97 5.00 -0.21
CA ILE A 76 3.55 4.65 -0.11
C ILE A 76 3.02 4.80 1.33
N ASP A 77 3.82 4.44 2.34
CA ASP A 77 3.44 4.53 3.77
C ASP A 77 3.34 5.98 4.28
N THR A 78 3.95 6.94 3.57
CA THR A 78 3.90 8.37 3.93
C THR A 78 2.69 9.13 3.37
N VAL A 79 1.85 8.49 2.55
CA VAL A 79 0.64 9.08 1.96
C VAL A 79 -0.55 8.95 2.90
#